data_AF-A0A8C6IQH0-F1
#
_entry.id   AF-A0A8C6IQH0-F1
#
_cell.length_a   1.000
_cell.length_b   1.000
_cell.length_c   1.000
_cell.angle_alpha   90.00
_cell.angle_beta   90.00
_cell.angle_gamma   90.00
#
_symmetry.space_group_name_H-M   'P 1'
#
loop_
_entity.id
_entity.type
_entity.pdbx_description
1 polymer ?
#
loop_
_entity_poly.entity_id
_entity_poly.type
_entity_poly.pdbx_seq_one_letter_code
_entity_poly.pdbx_strand_id
1 'polypeptide(L)'
;MARSELESVRAVDGPCVPNCCRVLRLHGRSLPRFSEQREFNKPNDDRVLHVVAKCAQAVMEELAAIVTAYGLSDEYSFVFK
;
A
#
# COMPACT_ATOMS: atom_id res chain seq x y z
N MET A 1 27.20 6.25 21.17
CA MET A 1 26.65 6.99 20.03
C MET A 1 26.58 6.03 18.85
N ALA A 2 25.51 5.82 18.09
CA ALA A 2 24.13 6.27 18.13
C ALA A 2 23.29 5.02 17.85
N ARG A 3 22.37 4.67 18.75
CA ARG A 3 21.40 3.60 18.50
C ARG A 3 20.41 4.15 17.47
N SER A 4 20.37 3.52 16.29
CA SER A 4 19.44 3.90 15.22
C SER A 4 18.01 3.79 15.74
N GLU A 5 17.21 4.85 15.57
CA GLU A 5 15.77 4.90 15.90
C GLU A 5 14.92 3.88 15.12
N LEU A 6 15.55 2.99 14.34
CA LEU A 6 14.89 1.97 13.51
C LEU A 6 14.94 0.56 14.11
N GLU A 7 15.62 0.34 15.24
CA GLU A 7 15.60 -0.96 15.95
C GLU A 7 14.23 -1.30 16.57
N SER A 8 13.31 -0.32 16.70
CA SER A 8 12.01 -0.49 17.34
C SER A 8 10.93 -1.11 16.45
N VAL A 9 11.19 -1.24 15.15
CA VAL A 9 10.33 -1.96 14.20
C VAL A 9 11.11 -3.13 13.63
N ARG A 10 11.68 -3.96 14.51
CA ARG A 10 11.68 -5.39 14.20
C ARG A 10 10.24 -5.73 13.88
N ALA A 11 10.00 -6.21 12.66
CA ALA A 11 8.75 -6.86 12.32
C ALA A 11 8.32 -7.66 13.54
N VAL A 12 7.11 -7.41 14.03
CA VAL A 12 6.54 -8.20 15.11
C VAL A 12 6.33 -9.59 14.49
N ASP A 13 7.40 -10.37 14.44
CA ASP A 13 7.41 -11.72 13.90
C ASP A 13 6.57 -12.56 14.87
N GLY A 14 5.30 -12.66 14.54
CA GLY A 14 4.29 -13.28 15.37
C GLY A 14 2.96 -13.35 14.62
N PRO A 15 2.14 -14.39 14.88
CA PRO A 15 0.82 -14.49 14.27
C PRO A 15 -0.02 -13.26 14.63
N CYS A 16 -0.76 -12.73 13.66
CA CYS A 16 -1.72 -11.67 13.93
C CYS A 16 -2.75 -12.13 14.98
N VAL A 17 -3.17 -11.21 15.84
CA VAL A 17 -4.18 -11.46 16.88
C VAL A 17 -5.44 -12.08 16.25
N PRO A 18 -5.96 -13.20 16.80
CA PRO A 18 -7.21 -13.80 16.33
C PRO A 18 -8.39 -12.83 16.43
N ASN A 19 -9.37 -12.95 15.52
CA ASN A 19 -10.61 -12.15 15.51
C ASN A 19 -10.41 -10.63 15.43
N CYS A 20 -9.29 -10.17 14.86
CA CYS A 20 -9.04 -8.76 14.56
C CYS A 20 -8.96 -8.53 13.06
N CYS A 21 -9.48 -7.40 12.59
CA CYS A 21 -9.31 -6.97 11.20
C CYS A 21 -7.83 -6.76 10.90
N ARG A 22 -7.33 -7.46 9.88
CA ARG A 22 -5.94 -7.30 9.42
C ARG A 22 -5.93 -6.37 8.21
N VAL A 23 -5.04 -5.38 8.24
CA VAL A 23 -4.92 -4.39 7.16
C VAL A 23 -3.48 -4.37 6.66
N LEU A 24 -3.29 -4.60 5.37
CA LEU A 24 -2.02 -4.37 4.68
C LEU A 24 -2.11 -3.04 3.94
N ARG A 25 -1.26 -2.07 4.31
CA ARG A 25 -1.15 -0.80 3.59
C ARG A 25 0.15 -0.78 2.79
N LEU A 26 0.02 -0.59 1.48
CA LEU A 26 1.13 -0.37 0.57
C LEU A 26 1.25 1.14 0.29
N HIS A 27 2.49 1.61 0.18
CA HIS A 27 2.81 3.01 -0.13
C HIS A 27 3.84 3.04 -1.27
N GLY A 28 3.61 3.91 -2.25
CA GLY A 28 4.49 4.12 -3.40
C GLY A 28 5.84 4.72 -2.99
N ARG A 29 6.90 3.91 -2.98
CA ARG A 29 8.24 4.43 -2.65
C ARG A 29 8.70 5.46 -3.68
N SER A 30 9.10 6.64 -3.19
CA SER A 30 9.69 7.71 -4.01
C SER A 30 8.79 8.21 -5.15
N LEU A 31 7.46 8.23 -4.92
CA LEU A 31 6.49 8.69 -5.91
C LEU A 31 6.78 10.09 -6.49
N PRO A 32 7.23 11.11 -5.73
CA PRO A 32 7.50 12.43 -6.31
C PRO A 32 8.50 12.37 -7.47
N ARG A 33 9.64 11.70 -7.26
CA ARG A 33 10.66 11.49 -8.30
C ARG A 33 10.13 10.65 -9.46
N PHE A 34 9.36 9.60 -9.19
CA PHE A 34 8.76 8.79 -10.24
C PHE A 34 7.75 9.59 -11.08
N SER A 35 6.97 10.45 -10.43
CA SER A 35 5.96 11.30 -11.06
C SER A 35 6.57 12.35 -11.98
N GLU A 36 7.75 12.88 -11.64
CA GLU A 36 8.52 13.79 -12.50
C GLU A 36 9.09 13.05 -13.72
N GLN A 37 9.73 11.89 -13.50
CA GLN A 37 10.33 11.08 -14.57
C GLN A 37 9.31 10.51 -15.57
N ARG A 38 8.05 10.39 -15.15
CA ARG A 38 6.94 9.88 -15.96
C ARG A 38 5.94 10.97 -16.35
N GLU A 39 6.26 12.23 -16.05
CA GLU A 39 5.48 13.40 -16.44
C GLU A 39 3.99 13.27 -16.07
N PHE A 40 3.73 12.97 -14.79
CA PHE A 40 2.38 12.85 -14.28
C PHE A 40 1.66 14.20 -14.32
N ASN A 41 0.40 14.17 -14.73
CA ASN A 41 -0.49 15.32 -14.60
C ASN A 41 -0.66 15.71 -13.12
N LYS A 42 -0.73 17.01 -12.84
CA LYS A 42 -0.90 17.57 -11.50
C LYS A 42 -2.24 18.33 -11.41
N PRO A 43 -2.95 18.28 -10.26
CA PRO A 43 -2.56 17.60 -9.03
C PRO A 43 -2.70 16.07 -9.11
N ASN A 44 -3.52 15.55 -10.03
CA ASN A 44 -3.80 14.13 -10.20
C ASN A 44 -3.58 13.68 -11.64
N ASP A 45 -3.15 12.42 -11.82
CA ASP A 45 -3.05 11.76 -13.11
C ASP A 45 -3.97 10.54 -13.16
N ASP A 46 -5.08 10.64 -13.89
CA ASP A 46 -6.10 9.59 -13.98
C ASP A 46 -5.56 8.29 -14.55
N ARG A 47 -4.54 8.34 -15.41
CA ARG A 47 -3.94 7.14 -16.01
C ARG A 47 -3.27 6.31 -14.92
N VAL A 48 -2.54 6.98 -14.04
CA VAL A 48 -1.82 6.37 -12.92
C VAL A 48 -2.81 5.82 -11.90
N LEU A 49 -3.82 6.62 -11.54
CA LEU A 49 -4.88 6.19 -10.61
C LEU A 49 -5.60 4.95 -11.15
N HIS A 50 -5.90 4.90 -12.44
CA HIS A 50 -6.53 3.74 -13.07
C HIS A 50 -5.63 2.50 -13.03
N VAL A 51 -4.33 2.65 -13.31
CA VAL A 51 -3.36 1.55 -13.23
C VAL A 51 -3.29 1.00 -11.81
N VAL A 52 -3.17 1.86 -10.80
CA VAL A 52 -3.10 1.42 -9.40
C VAL A 52 -4.39 0.75 -8.95
N ALA A 53 -5.55 1.28 -9.36
CA ALA A 53 -6.84 0.64 -9.09
C ALA A 53 -6.95 -0.74 -9.76
N LYS A 54 -6.45 -0.90 -10.99
CA LYS A 54 -6.40 -2.19 -11.69
C LYS A 54 -5.48 -3.18 -11.01
N CYS A 55 -4.31 -2.74 -10.53
CA CYS A 55 -3.43 -3.57 -9.73
C CYS A 55 -4.12 -4.04 -8.44
N ALA A 56 -4.83 -3.15 -7.75
CA ALA A 56 -5.56 -3.51 -6.54
C ALA A 56 -6.71 -4.52 -6.82
N GLN A 57 -7.43 -4.35 -7.94
CA GLN A 57 -8.44 -5.30 -8.39
C GLN A 57 -7.82 -6.70 -8.61
N ALA A 58 -6.70 -6.77 -9.33
CA ALA A 58 -6.01 -8.03 -9.57
C ALA A 58 -5.55 -8.71 -8.26
N VAL A 59 -5.01 -7.93 -7.30
CA VAL A 59 -4.64 -8.44 -5.97
C VAL A 59 -5.84 -9.00 -5.22
N MET A 60 -6.99 -8.33 -5.28
CA MET A 60 -8.24 -8.82 -4.65
C MET A 60 -8.78 -10.08 -5.32
N GLU A 61 -8.64 -10.22 -6.64
CA GLU A 61 -9.03 -11.41 -7.40
C GLU A 61 -8.12 -12.62 -7.07
N GLU A 62 -6.82 -12.39 -6.93
CA GLU A 62 -5.84 -13.43 -6.61
C GLU A 62 -5.90 -13.87 -5.13
N LEU A 63 -6.18 -12.92 -4.22
CA LEU A 63 -6.19 -13.15 -2.78
C LEU A 63 -7.62 -13.05 -2.21
N ALA A 64 -8.38 -14.15 -2.31
CA ALA A 64 -9.78 -14.25 -1.86
C ALA A 64 -10.01 -13.97 -0.36
N ALA A 65 -8.94 -13.87 0.45
CA ALA A 65 -9.00 -13.47 1.85
C ALA A 65 -9.27 -11.97 2.03
N ILE A 66 -9.06 -11.15 1.00
CA ILE A 66 -9.30 -9.71 1.03
C ILE A 66 -10.80 -9.45 0.86
N VAL A 67 -11.39 -8.70 1.80
CA VAL A 67 -12.82 -8.32 1.79
C VAL A 67 -13.04 -7.03 1.02
N THR A 68 -12.13 -6.08 1.20
CA THR A 68 -12.22 -4.76 0.59
C THR A 68 -10.85 -4.13 0.48
N ALA A 69 -10.73 -3.17 -0.43
CA ALA A 69 -9.52 -2.38 -0.56
C ALA A 69 -9.88 -0.91 -0.84
N TYR A 70 -9.08 0.00 -0.31
CA TYR A 70 -9.24 1.44 -0.45
C TYR A 70 -7.92 2.08 -0.86
N GLY A 71 -7.94 2.90 -1.91
CA GLY A 71 -6.76 3.62 -2.39
C GLY A 71 -6.96 5.12 -2.42
N LEU A 72 -5.90 5.86 -2.11
CA LEU A 72 -5.84 7.31 -2.22
C LEU A 72 -4.40 7.73 -2.53
N SER A 73 -4.21 8.67 -3.46
CA SER A 73 -2.88 9.12 -3.90
C SER A 73 -2.02 7.93 -4.37
N ASP A 74 -0.97 7.61 -3.64
CA ASP A 74 0.04 6.59 -3.91
C ASP A 74 -0.03 5.40 -2.95
N GLU A 75 -1.17 5.24 -2.30
CA GLU A 75 -1.38 4.22 -1.31
C GLU A 75 -2.58 3.36 -1.59
N TYR A 76 -2.51 2.12 -1.12
CA TYR A 76 -3.62 1.20 -1.09
C TYR A 76 -3.63 0.40 0.20
N SER A 77 -4.80 0.31 0.83
CA SER A 77 -5.05 -0.52 2.00
C SER A 77 -5.92 -1.71 1.60
N PHE A 78 -5.54 -2.91 2.02
CA PHE A 78 -6.28 -4.15 1.81
C PHE A 78 -6.71 -4.73 3.15
N VAL A 79 -8.00 -4.97 3.32
CA VAL A 79 -8.57 -5.50 4.56
C VAL A 79 -8.86 -6.99 4.38
N PHE A 80 -8.29 -7.82 5.24
CA PHE A 80 -8.49 -9.27 5.23
C PHE A 80 -9.58 -9.68 6.22
N LYS A 81 -10.25 -10.82 5.94
CA LYS A 81 -11.14 -11.51 6.88
C LYS A 81 -10.40 -11.95 8.15
#